data_AF-A0A357ITJ4-F1
#
_entry.id   AF-A0A357ITJ4-F1
#
_cell.length_a   1.000
_cell.length_b   1.000
_cell.length_c   1.000
_cell.angle_alpha   90.00
_cell.angle_beta   90.00
_cell.angle_gamma   90.00
#
_symmetry.space_group_name_H-M   'P 1'
#
loop_
_entity.id
_entity.type
_entity.pdbx_description
1 polymer ?
#
loop_
_entity_poly.entity_id
_entity_poly.type
_entity_poly.pdbx_seq_one_letter_code
_entity_poly.pdbx_strand_id
1 'polypeptide(L)'
;MSLFQDYSCHIIYKKSGKIEESFESSGIVRNSSRNTFQIKDQSQEDTIRIRLKQLADQELSLERFEIRFKDPQGRFFPGQHGIRLFQHGYHSWSQCQVVGPRDRDLQSRFQWKHDMDENPETPFPSRIPGRMHSTATRGLFHSEGVVSLISDSGKMIFLGQAEVGSQHVRYRIHLHPSDGSLKELRIIWDFNGERSVSHSIIPLATVRGFRSQEARQDLFGFIDKSFQEISRDLPDPPNRSANFTGWCSWYHYYTGINEENLSHNLMLLKAREVKLDVFQIDDGYQKNIGDWLETNKKFSRGLGPLVKEIKKAGYRAGVWFAPFLARPDADLIKKHPELLLRSPSGRPVRALINPNWGGKTYALDVTHPQFLDYIAEVTRHFVNLGFTYLKLDFLFTPYFRGRYHSMDTSGSMRLRKALETIRKAAGKKTFLLGCGCPLYPSIGIVDGQRVSMDVNHMWEKPFLGKLLGDRNFPALRPALQNNLLRSFMHQRLWLNDPDCLMLRNRETELSDAQIRLSAVIMTLVGGMILIS
;
A
#
# COMPACT_ATOMS: atom_id res chain seq x y z
N MET A 1 9.59 -7.90 -31.54
CA MET A 1 10.42 -6.74 -31.14
C MET A 1 10.32 -6.61 -29.64
N SER A 2 11.45 -6.67 -28.95
CA SER A 2 11.52 -6.60 -27.49
C SER A 2 10.78 -5.38 -26.93
N LEU A 3 10.15 -5.54 -25.76
CA LEU A 3 9.52 -4.44 -25.02
C LEU A 3 10.55 -3.43 -24.51
N PHE A 4 11.75 -3.89 -24.21
CA PHE A 4 12.77 -3.16 -23.48
C PHE A 4 14.04 -2.99 -24.32
N GLN A 5 14.02 -2.02 -25.24
CA GLN A 5 15.17 -1.58 -26.04
C GLN A 5 15.25 -0.05 -26.03
N ASP A 6 16.41 0.51 -26.40
CA ASP A 6 16.77 1.94 -26.46
C ASP A 6 16.19 2.78 -25.32
N TYR A 7 16.63 2.50 -24.10
CA TYR A 7 16.31 3.28 -22.90
C TYR A 7 17.56 3.94 -22.31
N SER A 8 17.34 4.95 -21.46
CA SER A 8 18.40 5.46 -20.60
C SER A 8 18.16 5.05 -19.16
N CYS A 9 19.24 4.69 -18.48
CA CYS A 9 19.24 4.41 -17.04
C CYS A 9 19.74 5.63 -16.29
N HIS A 10 19.08 5.98 -15.19
CA HIS A 10 19.43 7.09 -14.32
C HIS A 10 19.45 6.62 -12.87
N ILE A 11 20.52 6.93 -12.15
CA ILE A 11 20.66 6.68 -10.72
C ILE A 11 20.74 8.03 -10.02
N ILE A 12 19.81 8.28 -9.11
CA ILE A 12 19.77 9.49 -8.30
C ILE A 12 20.16 9.10 -6.89
N TYR A 13 21.16 9.79 -6.34
CA TYR A 13 21.70 9.53 -5.01
C TYR A 13 22.18 10.83 -4.37
N LYS A 14 22.50 10.79 -3.08
CA LYS A 14 23.17 11.88 -2.37
C LYS A 14 24.58 11.49 -1.97
N LYS A 15 25.51 12.38 -2.26
CA LYS A 15 26.90 12.34 -1.80
C LYS A 15 27.15 13.58 -0.94
N SER A 16 27.56 13.36 0.32
CA SER A 16 27.73 14.44 1.30
C SER A 16 26.51 15.37 1.42
N GLY A 17 25.30 14.81 1.33
CA GLY A 17 24.02 15.53 1.42
C GLY A 17 23.57 16.27 0.15
N LYS A 18 24.40 16.33 -0.90
CA LYS A 18 24.04 16.94 -2.19
C LYS A 18 23.48 15.89 -3.14
N ILE A 19 22.39 16.23 -3.84
CA ILE A 19 21.80 15.37 -4.87
C ILE A 19 22.75 15.31 -6.07
N GLU A 20 23.03 14.09 -6.51
CA GLU A 20 23.83 13.75 -7.68
C GLU A 20 23.02 12.85 -8.61
N GLU A 21 23.33 12.92 -9.91
CA GLU A 21 22.77 12.03 -10.93
C GLU A 21 23.93 11.35 -11.68
N SER A 22 23.80 10.04 -11.86
CA SER A 22 24.64 9.21 -12.73
C SER A 22 23.73 8.61 -13.82
N PHE A 23 24.19 8.58 -15.07
CA PHE A 23 23.37 8.16 -16.19
C PHE A 23 24.15 7.29 -17.16
N GLU A 24 23.46 6.31 -17.75
CA GLU A 24 23.97 5.45 -18.81
C GLU A 24 22.93 5.45 -19.96
N SER A 25 23.35 5.86 -21.16
CA SER A 25 22.53 5.77 -22.37
C SER A 25 22.76 4.39 -23.01
N SER A 26 21.74 3.54 -23.08
CA SER A 26 21.95 2.18 -23.59
C SER A 26 22.06 2.14 -25.12
N GLY A 27 23.07 1.37 -25.53
CA GLY A 27 23.39 0.90 -26.87
C GLY A 27 24.58 -0.06 -26.81
N ILE A 28 24.63 -0.93 -25.77
CA ILE A 28 25.63 -1.96 -25.44
C ILE A 28 27.12 -1.50 -25.32
N VAL A 29 27.61 -1.59 -24.08
CA VAL A 29 29.00 -1.65 -23.52
C VAL A 29 29.72 -0.35 -23.13
N ARG A 30 29.75 -0.20 -21.79
CA ARG A 30 30.79 0.23 -20.82
C ARG A 30 31.35 1.66 -20.89
N ASN A 31 31.12 2.29 -19.73
CA ASN A 31 31.84 3.40 -19.12
C ASN A 31 31.23 4.77 -19.40
N SER A 32 30.06 5.03 -18.79
CA SER A 32 29.59 6.39 -18.59
C SER A 32 30.60 7.15 -17.73
N SER A 33 30.86 8.40 -18.10
CA SER A 33 31.87 9.34 -17.59
C SER A 33 31.82 9.72 -16.09
N ARG A 34 31.26 8.87 -15.21
CA ARG A 34 31.33 8.96 -13.74
C ARG A 34 31.43 7.55 -13.15
N ASN A 35 32.61 7.20 -12.61
CA ASN A 35 32.95 5.94 -11.93
C ASN A 35 32.17 5.69 -10.61
N THR A 36 30.86 5.98 -10.53
CA THR A 36 30.09 5.80 -9.28
C THR A 36 29.35 4.47 -9.25
N PHE A 37 28.75 4.06 -10.37
CA PHE A 37 28.02 2.80 -10.47
C PHE A 37 28.35 2.09 -11.78
N GLN A 38 28.40 0.77 -11.71
CA GLN A 38 28.36 -0.11 -12.86
C GLN A 38 27.00 -0.79 -12.91
N ILE A 39 26.30 -0.65 -14.03
CA ILE A 39 25.02 -1.32 -14.26
C ILE A 39 25.29 -2.65 -14.96
N LYS A 40 24.79 -3.74 -14.38
CA LYS A 40 24.76 -5.05 -15.01
C LYS A 40 23.33 -5.35 -15.43
N ASP A 41 23.10 -5.25 -16.73
CA ASP A 41 21.82 -5.57 -17.36
C ASP A 41 21.74 -7.05 -17.71
N GLN A 42 20.70 -7.72 -17.23
CA GLN A 42 20.39 -9.13 -17.49
C GLN A 42 18.97 -9.28 -18.03
N SER A 43 18.42 -8.22 -18.60
CA SER A 43 17.07 -8.16 -19.13
C SER A 43 16.89 -9.07 -20.36
N GLN A 44 15.69 -9.60 -20.50
CA GLN A 44 15.24 -10.43 -21.62
C GLN A 44 14.09 -9.70 -22.35
N GLU A 45 13.49 -10.35 -23.36
CA GLU A 45 12.51 -9.71 -24.26
C GLU A 45 11.32 -9.04 -23.53
N ASP A 46 10.86 -9.68 -22.46
CA ASP A 46 9.68 -9.32 -21.68
C ASP A 46 9.98 -9.02 -20.20
N THR A 47 11.26 -9.01 -19.81
CA THR A 47 11.69 -8.95 -18.41
C THR A 47 12.86 -8.01 -18.23
N ILE A 48 12.73 -7.02 -17.34
CA ILE A 48 13.83 -6.17 -16.88
C ILE A 48 14.43 -6.78 -15.61
N ARG A 49 15.73 -7.04 -15.65
CA ARG A 49 16.51 -7.50 -14.49
C ARG A 49 17.86 -6.81 -14.46
N ILE A 50 18.06 -5.95 -13.47
CA ILE A 50 19.24 -5.10 -13.36
C ILE A 50 19.90 -5.28 -11.99
N ARG A 51 21.23 -5.25 -11.97
CA ARG A 51 22.03 -5.14 -10.74
C ARG A 51 22.91 -3.90 -10.82
N LEU A 52 22.94 -3.13 -9.75
CA LEU A 52 23.85 -2.00 -9.60
C LEU A 52 25.05 -2.47 -8.79
N LYS A 53 26.27 -2.21 -9.26
CA LYS A 53 27.48 -2.33 -8.45
C LYS A 53 27.97 -0.92 -8.15
N GLN A 54 28.01 -0.55 -6.88
CA GLN A 54 28.64 0.70 -6.47
C GLN A 54 30.16 0.60 -6.68
N LEU A 55 30.75 1.64 -7.23
CA LEU A 55 32.20 1.76 -7.46
C LEU A 55 32.84 2.84 -6.57
N ALA A 56 32.03 3.67 -5.92
CA ALA A 56 32.52 4.72 -5.04
C ALA A 56 33.04 4.16 -3.71
N ASP A 57 34.22 4.62 -3.29
CA ASP A 57 34.88 4.29 -2.01
C ASP A 57 34.20 4.88 -0.76
N GLN A 58 32.95 5.34 -0.87
CA GLN A 58 32.23 6.00 0.23
C GLN A 58 30.76 5.58 0.24
N GLU A 59 30.10 5.73 1.38
CA GLU A 59 28.65 5.53 1.47
C GLU A 59 27.88 6.56 0.64
N LEU A 60 26.80 6.11 0.01
CA LEU A 60 25.87 6.95 -0.75
C LEU A 60 24.45 6.72 -0.24
N SER A 61 23.64 7.78 -0.18
CA SER A 61 22.20 7.64 0.09
C SER A 61 21.45 7.56 -1.23
N LEU A 62 20.86 6.41 -1.52
CA LEU A 62 20.16 6.12 -2.76
C LEU A 62 18.75 6.69 -2.71
N GLU A 63 18.39 7.42 -3.75
CA GLU A 63 17.07 8.05 -3.84
C GLU A 63 16.18 7.18 -4.74
N ARG A 64 16.60 6.96 -5.99
CA ARG A 64 15.89 6.12 -6.95
C ARG A 64 16.76 5.70 -8.13
N PHE A 65 16.39 4.59 -8.75
CA PHE A 65 16.85 4.21 -10.08
C PHE A 65 15.70 4.38 -11.08
N GLU A 66 15.96 4.92 -12.27
CA GLU A 66 14.95 5.10 -13.31
C GLU A 66 15.42 4.50 -14.64
N ILE A 67 14.54 3.79 -15.32
CA ILE A 67 14.63 3.53 -16.75
C ILE A 67 13.68 4.50 -17.45
N ARG A 68 14.18 5.23 -18.43
CA ARG A 68 13.39 6.19 -19.21
C ARG A 68 13.28 5.73 -20.66
N PHE A 69 12.04 5.59 -21.11
CA PHE A 69 11.69 5.38 -22.49
C PHE A 69 11.07 6.66 -23.04
N LYS A 70 11.81 7.38 -23.88
CA LYS A 70 11.20 8.39 -24.75
C LYS A 70 10.57 7.65 -25.91
N ASP A 71 9.31 7.96 -26.21
CA ASP A 71 8.59 7.26 -27.27
C ASP A 71 8.19 8.12 -28.49
N PRO A 72 9.08 8.97 -29.04
CA PRO A 72 8.74 9.84 -30.15
C PRO A 72 8.39 9.07 -31.44
N GLN A 73 8.81 7.80 -31.54
CA GLN A 73 8.54 6.93 -32.68
C GLN A 73 7.36 5.97 -32.44
N GLY A 74 6.73 6.03 -31.26
CA GLY A 74 5.62 5.15 -30.89
C GLY A 74 6.02 3.67 -30.75
N ARG A 75 7.22 3.31 -30.33
CA ARG A 75 7.67 1.93 -30.06
C ARG A 75 6.68 1.10 -29.25
N PHE A 76 6.10 1.65 -28.18
CA PHE A 76 5.12 0.90 -27.39
C PHE A 76 3.81 0.77 -28.15
N PHE A 77 3.45 1.80 -28.91
CA PHE A 77 2.19 1.88 -29.63
C PHE A 77 2.36 2.54 -31.02
N PRO A 78 2.90 1.83 -32.02
CA PRO A 78 3.28 2.49 -33.28
C PRO A 78 2.06 3.01 -34.02
N GLY A 79 2.05 4.32 -34.28
CA GLY A 79 0.94 5.02 -34.94
C GLY A 79 -0.39 4.96 -34.18
N GLN A 80 -0.37 4.71 -32.86
CA GLN A 80 -1.61 4.69 -32.07
C GLN A 80 -1.79 5.98 -31.25
N HIS A 81 -3.06 6.29 -31.04
CA HIS A 81 -3.55 7.47 -30.36
C HIS A 81 -4.62 7.05 -29.33
N GLY A 82 -5.11 8.02 -28.56
CA GLY A 82 -6.18 7.82 -27.58
C GLY A 82 -5.82 6.86 -26.45
N ILE A 83 -4.52 6.71 -26.13
CA ILE A 83 -4.08 5.75 -25.12
C ILE A 83 -4.72 6.12 -23.77
N ARG A 84 -5.33 5.12 -23.14
CA ARG A 84 -5.80 5.17 -21.75
C ARG A 84 -4.93 4.26 -20.90
N LEU A 85 -4.91 4.50 -19.60
CA LEU A 85 -4.21 3.64 -18.66
C LEU A 85 -5.08 3.19 -17.50
N PHE A 86 -4.86 1.96 -17.07
CA PHE A 86 -5.19 1.51 -15.73
C PHE A 86 -4.10 2.01 -14.77
N GLN A 87 -4.46 3.00 -13.94
CA GLN A 87 -3.65 3.55 -12.87
C GLN A 87 -3.92 2.78 -11.58
N HIS A 88 -2.89 2.16 -11.03
CA HIS A 88 -2.94 1.42 -9.78
C HIS A 88 -2.35 2.25 -8.63
N GLY A 89 -3.09 2.34 -7.52
CA GLY A 89 -2.70 3.12 -6.35
C GLY A 89 -1.66 2.43 -5.46
N TYR A 90 -0.98 3.23 -4.63
CA TYR A 90 0.18 2.83 -3.80
C TYR A 90 -0.09 1.72 -2.77
N HIS A 91 -1.08 1.89 -1.89
CA HIS A 91 -1.43 0.92 -0.85
C HIS A 91 -2.96 0.75 -0.74
N SER A 92 -3.44 0.10 0.32
CA SER A 92 -4.84 -0.24 0.58
C SER A 92 -5.83 0.84 0.15
N TRP A 93 -5.73 2.06 0.67
CA TRP A 93 -6.72 3.11 0.40
C TRP A 93 -6.38 4.02 -0.78
N SER A 94 -5.22 3.85 -1.42
CA SER A 94 -4.88 4.64 -2.60
C SER A 94 -5.80 4.32 -3.77
N GLN A 95 -6.37 5.34 -4.39
CA GLN A 95 -7.29 5.20 -5.50
C GLN A 95 -6.68 4.46 -6.70
N CYS A 96 -7.45 3.52 -7.25
CA CYS A 96 -7.22 2.93 -8.56
C CYS A 96 -8.26 3.47 -9.56
N GLN A 97 -7.87 3.66 -10.82
CA GLN A 97 -8.75 4.23 -11.83
C GLN A 97 -8.30 3.92 -13.26
N VAL A 98 -9.19 4.14 -14.22
CA VAL A 98 -8.84 4.19 -15.64
C VAL A 98 -8.89 5.65 -16.07
N VAL A 99 -7.79 6.15 -16.63
CA VAL A 99 -7.62 7.56 -17.01
C VAL A 99 -7.09 7.70 -18.43
N GLY A 100 -7.39 8.83 -19.06
CA GLY A 100 -7.00 9.18 -20.42
C GLY A 100 -6.17 10.46 -20.50
N PRO A 101 -5.81 10.88 -21.72
CA PRO A 101 -4.84 11.96 -21.95
C PRO A 101 -5.30 13.35 -21.51
N ARG A 102 -6.61 13.55 -21.31
CA ARG A 102 -7.20 14.82 -20.86
C ARG A 102 -7.35 14.92 -19.34
N ASP A 103 -7.20 13.81 -18.64
CA ASP A 103 -7.33 13.72 -17.18
C ASP A 103 -6.09 14.26 -16.45
N ARG A 104 -6.21 14.46 -15.15
CA ARG A 104 -5.16 14.96 -14.26
C ARG A 104 -5.00 14.05 -13.06
N ASP A 105 -3.77 13.81 -12.64
CA ASP A 105 -3.45 13.08 -11.41
C ASP A 105 -3.53 14.00 -10.18
N LEU A 106 -4.75 14.26 -9.70
CA LEU A 106 -5.02 15.20 -8.61
C LEU A 106 -4.79 14.57 -7.23
N GLN A 107 -3.57 14.72 -6.72
CA GLN A 107 -3.17 14.27 -5.38
C GLN A 107 -3.56 15.27 -4.28
N SER A 108 -3.44 14.85 -3.02
CA SER A 108 -3.74 15.68 -1.86
C SER A 108 -2.90 16.98 -1.80
N ARG A 109 -3.54 18.07 -1.36
CA ARG A 109 -2.94 19.40 -1.25
C ARG A 109 -2.12 19.62 0.02
N PHE A 110 -2.10 18.65 0.93
CA PHE A 110 -1.37 18.73 2.20
C PHE A 110 -0.32 17.62 2.26
N GLN A 111 0.93 17.98 2.56
CA GLN A 111 2.06 17.04 2.56
C GLN A 111 1.78 15.80 3.42
N TRP A 112 1.32 15.98 4.66
CA TRP A 112 1.05 14.86 5.56
C TRP A 112 -0.04 13.91 5.05
N LYS A 113 -1.03 14.43 4.33
CA LYS A 113 -2.11 13.62 3.75
C LYS A 113 -1.62 12.93 2.48
N HIS A 114 -0.77 13.60 1.69
CA HIS A 114 -0.08 12.97 0.56
C HIS A 114 0.80 11.81 1.04
N ASP A 115 1.64 12.01 2.06
CA ASP A 115 2.52 10.95 2.59
C ASP A 115 1.70 9.76 3.11
N MET A 116 0.52 10.03 3.70
CA MET A 116 -0.41 9.00 4.17
C MET A 116 -1.11 8.24 3.05
N ASP A 117 -1.51 8.93 1.99
CA ASP A 117 -2.38 8.41 0.93
C ASP A 117 -1.65 7.83 -0.27
N GLU A 118 -0.48 8.36 -0.56
CA GLU A 118 0.28 8.17 -1.79
C GLU A 118 1.68 7.68 -1.45
N ASN A 119 2.41 7.22 -2.47
CA ASN A 119 3.83 6.92 -2.29
C ASN A 119 4.57 8.22 -1.94
N PRO A 120 5.25 8.32 -0.78
CA PRO A 120 5.95 9.55 -0.36
C PRO A 120 7.06 10.02 -1.31
N GLU A 121 7.50 9.16 -2.23
CA GLU A 121 8.49 9.48 -3.28
C GLU A 121 7.86 10.04 -4.56
N THR A 122 6.53 10.03 -4.65
CA THR A 122 5.82 10.72 -5.72
C THR A 122 5.93 12.23 -5.48
N PRO A 123 6.29 13.02 -6.51
CA PRO A 123 6.51 14.45 -6.32
C PRO A 123 5.29 15.17 -5.70
N PHE A 124 5.46 15.71 -4.50
CA PHE A 124 4.44 16.51 -3.85
C PHE A 124 4.18 17.83 -4.60
N PRO A 125 2.91 18.24 -4.81
CA PRO A 125 2.58 19.53 -5.40
C PRO A 125 3.02 20.70 -4.50
N SER A 126 4.10 21.39 -4.85
CA SER A 126 4.54 22.61 -4.16
C SER A 126 3.50 23.75 -4.26
N ARG A 127 3.41 24.57 -3.21
CA ARG A 127 2.54 25.77 -3.11
C ARG A 127 3.19 27.06 -3.62
N ILE A 128 4.41 27.03 -4.17
CA ILE A 128 5.09 28.24 -4.64
C ILE A 128 4.47 28.71 -5.97
N PRO A 129 3.89 29.92 -6.04
CA PRO A 129 3.40 30.49 -7.30
C PRO A 129 4.54 30.56 -8.34
N GLY A 130 4.30 30.09 -9.57
CA GLY A 130 5.27 30.19 -10.67
C GLY A 130 6.13 28.95 -10.95
N ARG A 131 6.09 27.91 -10.09
CA ARG A 131 6.59 26.57 -10.45
C ARG A 131 5.39 25.69 -10.82
N MET A 132 5.17 25.45 -12.11
CA MET A 132 4.05 24.62 -12.59
C MET A 132 3.99 23.27 -11.85
N HIS A 133 2.75 22.87 -11.50
CA HIS A 133 2.41 21.59 -10.88
C HIS A 133 2.80 20.41 -11.78
N SER A 134 3.83 19.65 -11.42
CA SER A 134 4.22 18.50 -12.25
C SER A 134 3.13 17.42 -12.31
N THR A 135 2.35 17.18 -11.26
CA THR A 135 1.33 16.10 -11.21
C THR A 135 -0.06 16.52 -11.70
N ALA A 136 -0.41 17.82 -11.68
CA ALA A 136 -1.68 18.31 -12.25
C ALA A 136 -1.59 18.58 -13.77
N THR A 137 -0.47 18.22 -14.40
CA THR A 137 -0.30 18.27 -15.84
C THR A 137 -1.24 17.25 -16.48
N ARG A 138 -2.00 17.67 -17.49
CA ARG A 138 -2.87 16.75 -18.24
C ARG A 138 -2.03 15.65 -18.88
N GLY A 139 -2.51 14.41 -18.80
CA GLY A 139 -1.84 13.28 -19.41
C GLY A 139 -0.62 12.76 -18.64
N LEU A 140 -0.29 13.32 -17.46
CA LEU A 140 0.84 12.87 -16.66
C LEU A 140 0.38 12.13 -15.40
N PHE A 141 0.75 10.87 -15.27
CA PHE A 141 0.24 9.96 -14.22
C PHE A 141 1.37 9.16 -13.57
N HIS A 142 1.10 8.74 -12.33
CA HIS A 142 1.91 7.75 -11.61
C HIS A 142 1.08 6.51 -11.30
N SER A 143 1.68 5.33 -11.48
CA SER A 143 1.05 4.04 -11.17
C SER A 143 2.02 3.18 -10.36
N GLU A 144 1.52 2.44 -9.40
CA GLU A 144 2.34 1.82 -8.35
C GLU A 144 2.32 0.30 -8.49
N GLY A 145 3.49 -0.33 -8.58
CA GLY A 145 3.65 -1.78 -8.72
C GLY A 145 3.23 -2.37 -10.07
N VAL A 146 2.12 -1.91 -10.65
CA VAL A 146 1.61 -2.33 -11.96
C VAL A 146 1.06 -1.14 -12.76
N VAL A 147 1.00 -1.27 -14.08
CA VAL A 147 0.27 -0.35 -14.99
C VAL A 147 -0.18 -1.11 -16.23
N SER A 148 -1.36 -0.78 -16.75
CA SER A 148 -1.79 -1.23 -18.08
C SER A 148 -2.05 -0.02 -18.99
N LEU A 149 -1.59 -0.07 -20.23
CA LEU A 149 -1.88 0.91 -21.28
C LEU A 149 -2.74 0.23 -22.36
N ILE A 150 -3.75 0.94 -22.88
CA ILE A 150 -4.64 0.47 -23.94
C ILE A 150 -4.84 1.57 -24.99
N SER A 151 -4.62 1.27 -26.26
CA SER A 151 -4.93 2.19 -27.37
C SER A 151 -6.38 2.08 -27.84
N ASP A 152 -6.86 3.05 -28.61
CA ASP A 152 -8.21 3.02 -29.21
C ASP A 152 -8.41 1.82 -30.15
N SER A 153 -7.34 1.34 -30.77
CA SER A 153 -7.35 0.11 -31.60
C SER A 153 -7.38 -1.20 -30.80
N GLY A 154 -7.37 -1.14 -29.47
CA GLY A 154 -7.40 -2.32 -28.60
C GLY A 154 -6.04 -2.98 -28.34
N LYS A 155 -4.91 -2.41 -28.81
CA LYS A 155 -3.58 -2.90 -28.41
C LYS A 155 -3.38 -2.61 -26.92
N MET A 156 -2.76 -3.54 -26.21
CA MET A 156 -2.54 -3.41 -24.77
C MET A 156 -1.12 -3.77 -24.36
N ILE A 157 -0.64 -3.08 -23.34
CA ILE A 157 0.61 -3.37 -22.63
C ILE A 157 0.34 -3.41 -21.15
N PHE A 158 0.84 -4.43 -20.46
CA PHE A 158 0.82 -4.53 -19.01
C PHE A 158 2.26 -4.62 -18.51
N LEU A 159 2.61 -3.80 -17.51
CA LEU A 159 3.90 -3.86 -16.83
C LEU A 159 3.64 -4.08 -15.35
N GLY A 160 4.39 -4.99 -14.74
CA GLY A 160 4.26 -5.26 -13.31
C GLY A 160 5.58 -5.65 -12.67
N GLN A 161 5.73 -5.25 -11.41
CA GLN A 161 6.80 -5.75 -10.54
C GLN A 161 6.59 -7.26 -10.33
N ALA A 162 7.62 -8.04 -10.61
CA ALA A 162 7.56 -9.51 -10.64
C ALA A 162 8.31 -10.19 -9.50
N GLU A 163 8.68 -9.42 -8.48
CA GLU A 163 9.24 -9.93 -7.24
C GLU A 163 8.84 -9.01 -6.09
N VAL A 164 8.90 -9.49 -4.84
CA VAL A 164 8.74 -8.60 -3.68
C VAL A 164 9.84 -7.53 -3.68
N GLY A 165 11.07 -7.95 -3.99
CA GLY A 165 12.23 -7.07 -4.15
C GLY A 165 12.62 -6.30 -2.88
N SER A 166 13.73 -5.56 -2.97
CA SER A 166 14.15 -4.62 -1.94
C SER A 166 13.77 -3.18 -2.27
N GLN A 167 13.15 -2.89 -3.42
CA GLN A 167 12.62 -1.57 -3.75
C GLN A 167 11.14 -1.66 -4.09
N HIS A 168 10.47 -0.52 -4.06
CA HIS A 168 9.13 -0.41 -4.62
C HIS A 168 9.24 0.10 -6.06
N VAL A 169 8.57 -0.58 -6.99
CA VAL A 169 8.53 -0.15 -8.39
C VAL A 169 7.30 0.70 -8.63
N ARG A 170 7.49 1.83 -9.30
CA ARG A 170 6.40 2.66 -9.83
C ARG A 170 6.68 3.10 -11.26
N TYR A 171 5.62 3.52 -11.92
CA TYR A 171 5.61 3.92 -13.31
C TYR A 171 5.20 5.37 -13.43
N ARG A 172 5.88 6.13 -14.28
CA ARG A 172 5.46 7.48 -14.67
C ARG A 172 5.12 7.48 -16.15
N ILE A 173 3.92 7.91 -16.49
CA ILE A 173 3.36 7.84 -17.83
C ILE A 173 3.00 9.25 -18.27
N HIS A 174 3.51 9.68 -19.42
CA HIS A 174 3.18 10.97 -20.02
C HIS A 174 2.53 10.74 -21.39
N LEU A 175 1.25 11.05 -21.48
CA LEU A 175 0.46 11.04 -22.70
C LEU A 175 0.36 12.46 -23.26
N HIS A 176 0.38 12.57 -24.59
CA HIS A 176 0.13 13.83 -25.26
C HIS A 176 -1.35 14.25 -25.07
N PRO A 177 -1.66 15.43 -24.52
CA PRO A 177 -3.05 15.76 -24.16
C PRO A 177 -4.04 15.91 -25.33
N SER A 178 -3.56 16.18 -26.55
CA SER A 178 -4.42 16.40 -27.72
C SER A 178 -4.87 15.10 -28.40
N ASP A 179 -3.93 14.19 -28.66
CA ASP A 179 -4.09 12.98 -29.45
C ASP A 179 -3.89 11.70 -28.62
N GLY A 180 -3.40 11.79 -27.38
CA GLY A 180 -3.23 10.63 -26.51
C GLY A 180 -2.11 9.67 -26.90
N SER A 181 -1.14 10.11 -27.70
CA SER A 181 0.08 9.35 -27.98
C SER A 181 0.98 9.29 -26.74
N LEU A 182 1.72 8.19 -26.57
CA LEU A 182 2.68 8.03 -25.47
C LEU A 182 3.92 8.89 -25.75
N LYS A 183 4.22 9.86 -24.89
CA LYS A 183 5.44 10.68 -24.98
C LYS A 183 6.61 10.04 -24.24
N GLU A 184 6.32 9.56 -23.03
CA GLU A 184 7.32 9.05 -22.12
C GLU A 184 6.72 7.99 -21.21
N LEU A 185 7.47 6.91 -21.01
CA LEU A 185 7.26 5.94 -19.95
C LEU A 185 8.53 5.87 -19.10
N ARG A 186 8.40 5.97 -17.78
CA ARG A 186 9.49 5.68 -16.84
C ARG A 186 9.12 4.54 -15.92
N ILE A 187 10.09 3.68 -15.65
CA ILE A 187 10.03 2.67 -14.60
C ILE A 187 11.00 3.12 -13.51
N ILE A 188 10.54 3.21 -12.26
CA ILE A 188 11.26 3.84 -11.17
C ILE A 188 11.31 2.88 -9.99
N TRP A 189 12.50 2.63 -9.46
CA TRP A 189 12.75 1.87 -8.25
C TRP A 189 13.06 2.84 -7.12
N ASP A 190 12.18 2.92 -6.14
CA ASP A 190 12.33 3.81 -4.99
C ASP A 190 13.19 3.14 -3.90
N PHE A 191 14.28 3.81 -3.53
CA PHE A 191 15.18 3.38 -2.44
C PHE A 191 14.83 4.04 -1.11
N ASN A 192 14.00 5.08 -1.11
CA ASN A 192 13.56 5.81 0.08
C ASN A 192 14.70 6.31 0.98
N GLY A 193 15.88 6.60 0.41
CA GLY A 193 17.05 7.09 1.14
C GLY A 193 17.98 6.01 1.67
N GLU A 194 17.83 4.73 1.27
CA GLU A 194 18.72 3.62 1.62
C GLU A 194 20.20 4.02 1.50
N ARG A 195 20.97 3.80 2.57
CA ARG A 195 22.42 3.96 2.54
C ARG A 195 23.08 2.71 2.01
N SER A 196 23.74 2.89 0.88
CA SER A 196 24.55 1.86 0.25
C SER A 196 25.96 1.87 0.81
N VAL A 197 26.47 0.66 1.09
CA VAL A 197 27.86 0.45 1.48
C VAL A 197 28.75 0.52 0.24
N SER A 198 29.97 1.04 0.42
CA SER A 198 31.02 1.02 -0.60
C SER A 198 31.14 -0.37 -1.25
N HIS A 199 31.22 -0.41 -2.58
CA HIS A 199 31.33 -1.65 -3.37
C HIS A 199 30.16 -2.65 -3.28
N SER A 200 29.02 -2.25 -2.70
CA SER A 200 27.83 -3.10 -2.62
C SER A 200 27.27 -3.45 -4.00
N ILE A 201 26.66 -4.63 -4.09
CA ILE A 201 25.86 -5.07 -5.23
C ILE A 201 24.40 -5.03 -4.82
N ILE A 202 23.62 -4.28 -5.56
CA ILE A 202 22.22 -3.99 -5.28
C ILE A 202 21.38 -4.54 -6.42
N PRO A 203 20.70 -5.69 -6.22
CA PRO A 203 19.72 -6.16 -7.18
C PRO A 203 18.49 -5.24 -7.16
N LEU A 204 18.02 -4.86 -8.36
CA LEU A 204 16.76 -4.15 -8.50
C LEU A 204 15.60 -5.14 -8.64
N ALA A 205 14.43 -4.75 -8.14
CA ALA A 205 13.22 -5.53 -8.31
C ALA A 205 12.94 -5.86 -9.79
N THR A 206 12.80 -7.13 -10.16
CA THR A 206 12.44 -7.56 -11.51
C THR A 206 11.10 -6.94 -11.94
N VAL A 207 11.03 -6.47 -13.19
CA VAL A 207 9.79 -6.00 -13.82
C VAL A 207 9.51 -6.86 -15.05
N ARG A 208 8.27 -7.32 -15.20
CA ARG A 208 7.82 -8.07 -16.38
C ARG A 208 6.80 -7.28 -17.18
N GLY A 209 6.84 -7.42 -18.49
CA GLY A 209 5.98 -6.75 -19.43
C GLY A 209 5.27 -7.72 -20.37
N PHE A 210 4.00 -7.44 -20.65
CA PHE A 210 3.15 -8.27 -21.50
C PHE A 210 2.51 -7.39 -22.56
N ARG A 211 2.29 -7.95 -23.75
CA ARG A 211 1.60 -7.29 -24.87
C ARG A 211 0.44 -8.16 -25.31
N SER A 212 -0.73 -7.55 -25.55
CA SER A 212 -1.81 -8.29 -26.20
C SER A 212 -1.49 -8.49 -27.68
N GLN A 213 -1.62 -9.74 -28.15
CA GLN A 213 -1.63 -10.07 -29.58
C GLN A 213 -3.06 -10.24 -30.12
N GLU A 214 -4.07 -10.15 -29.25
CA GLU A 214 -5.48 -10.39 -29.58
C GLU A 214 -6.21 -9.07 -29.86
N ALA A 215 -6.93 -8.99 -30.98
CA ALA A 215 -7.58 -7.76 -31.43
C ALA A 215 -8.83 -7.33 -30.61
N ARG A 216 -9.36 -8.18 -29.72
CA ARG A 216 -10.64 -7.94 -29.01
C ARG A 216 -10.64 -8.37 -27.53
N GLN A 217 -9.49 -8.52 -26.91
CA GLN A 217 -9.41 -8.86 -25.49
C GLN A 217 -9.96 -7.69 -24.65
N ASP A 218 -10.69 -7.95 -23.57
CA ASP A 218 -11.07 -6.91 -22.61
C ASP A 218 -9.88 -6.57 -21.68
N LEU A 219 -9.82 -5.32 -21.22
CA LEU A 219 -8.69 -4.83 -20.41
C LEU A 219 -8.50 -5.63 -19.12
N PHE A 220 -9.60 -6.00 -18.45
CA PHE A 220 -9.52 -6.68 -17.16
C PHE A 220 -9.09 -8.13 -17.32
N GLY A 221 -9.58 -8.84 -18.33
CA GLY A 221 -9.12 -10.18 -18.70
C GLY A 221 -7.65 -10.19 -19.12
N PHE A 222 -7.15 -9.14 -19.79
CA PHE A 222 -5.73 -9.01 -20.10
C PHE A 222 -4.87 -8.78 -18.85
N ILE A 223 -5.30 -7.89 -17.95
CA ILE A 223 -4.62 -7.65 -16.67
C ILE A 223 -4.60 -8.93 -15.83
N ASP A 224 -5.72 -9.64 -15.72
CA ASP A 224 -5.84 -10.85 -14.91
C ASP A 224 -4.88 -11.96 -15.37
N LYS A 225 -4.85 -12.25 -16.68
CA LYS A 225 -3.91 -13.22 -17.27
C LYS A 225 -2.45 -12.78 -17.11
N SER A 226 -2.14 -11.52 -17.39
CA SER A 226 -0.77 -11.00 -17.27
C SER A 226 -0.28 -11.03 -15.82
N PHE A 227 -1.14 -10.68 -14.88
CA PHE A 227 -0.82 -10.72 -13.46
C PHE A 227 -0.73 -12.15 -12.93
N GLN A 228 -1.51 -13.09 -13.46
CA GLN A 228 -1.35 -14.51 -13.16
C GLN A 228 0.06 -15.00 -13.49
N GLU A 229 0.61 -14.63 -14.65
CA GLU A 229 2.00 -14.97 -15.02
C GLU A 229 3.03 -14.36 -14.05
N ILE A 230 2.82 -13.11 -13.62
CA ILE A 230 3.67 -12.47 -12.60
C ILE A 230 3.59 -13.19 -11.26
N SER A 231 2.39 -13.55 -10.83
CA SER A 231 2.16 -14.11 -9.48
C SER A 231 2.80 -15.49 -9.28
N ARG A 232 3.15 -16.21 -10.34
CA ARG A 232 3.83 -17.52 -10.26
C ARG A 232 5.22 -17.42 -9.62
N ASP A 233 5.88 -16.28 -9.78
CA ASP A 233 7.23 -16.03 -9.24
C ASP A 233 7.18 -15.40 -7.84
N LEU A 234 5.99 -15.01 -7.37
CA LEU A 234 5.78 -14.38 -6.06
C LEU A 234 5.52 -15.44 -4.99
N PRO A 235 5.84 -15.15 -3.71
CA PRO A 235 5.51 -16.06 -2.62
C PRO A 235 4.02 -16.38 -2.56
N ASP A 236 3.70 -17.66 -2.39
CA ASP A 236 2.33 -18.11 -2.20
C ASP A 236 1.67 -17.41 -1.00
N PRO A 237 0.38 -17.05 -1.10
CA PRO A 237 -0.35 -16.57 0.06
C PRO A 237 -0.39 -17.66 1.13
N PRO A 238 -0.22 -17.32 2.42
CA PRO A 238 -0.26 -18.31 3.50
C PRO A 238 -1.60 -19.06 3.57
N ASN A 239 -2.68 -18.45 3.06
CA ASN A 239 -3.99 -19.05 2.91
C ASN A 239 -4.56 -18.80 1.51
N ARG A 240 -4.83 -19.88 0.76
CA ARG A 240 -5.41 -19.85 -0.59
C ARG A 240 -6.92 -20.12 -0.60
N SER A 241 -7.49 -20.66 0.48
CA SER A 241 -8.86 -21.18 0.49
C SER A 241 -9.59 -20.81 1.78
N ALA A 242 -10.44 -19.79 1.70
CA ALA A 242 -11.57 -19.62 2.62
C ALA A 242 -12.55 -18.60 2.05
N ASN A 243 -13.85 -18.90 2.11
CA ASN A 243 -14.83 -17.86 2.38
C ASN A 243 -14.54 -17.41 3.81
N PHE A 244 -14.04 -16.19 3.97
CA PHE A 244 -13.71 -15.66 5.30
C PHE A 244 -14.76 -14.65 5.69
N THR A 245 -15.57 -14.97 6.69
CA THR A 245 -16.67 -14.14 7.15
C THR A 245 -16.41 -13.60 8.55
N GLY A 246 -16.96 -12.43 8.87
CA GLY A 246 -16.82 -11.91 10.22
C GLY A 246 -17.75 -10.76 10.55
N TRP A 247 -17.66 -10.32 11.80
CA TRP A 247 -18.26 -9.08 12.28
C TRP A 247 -17.14 -8.14 12.74
N CYS A 248 -17.24 -6.86 12.42
CA CYS A 248 -16.29 -5.81 12.79
C CYS A 248 -17.03 -4.67 13.51
N SER A 249 -16.47 -4.15 14.59
CA SER A 249 -17.11 -3.09 15.37
C SER A 249 -17.01 -1.68 14.78
N TRP A 250 -16.15 -1.45 13.77
CA TRP A 250 -15.71 -0.11 13.38
C TRP A 250 -16.79 0.77 12.72
N TYR A 251 -17.50 0.28 11.70
CA TYR A 251 -18.37 1.12 10.86
C TYR A 251 -19.76 1.40 11.46
N HIS A 252 -19.94 1.08 12.74
CA HIS A 252 -21.07 1.51 13.54
C HIS A 252 -20.62 2.25 14.80
N TYR A 253 -19.70 1.68 15.58
CA TYR A 253 -19.30 2.27 16.87
C TYR A 253 -18.09 3.19 16.78
N TYR A 254 -17.28 3.10 15.74
CA TYR A 254 -15.96 3.74 15.67
C TYR A 254 -15.17 3.50 16.97
N THR A 255 -14.56 4.54 17.55
CA THR A 255 -13.85 4.45 18.85
C THR A 255 -14.78 4.31 20.06
N GLY A 256 -16.10 4.30 19.86
CA GLY A 256 -17.14 4.21 20.88
C GLY A 256 -17.41 2.80 21.44
N ILE A 257 -16.62 1.80 21.07
CA ILE A 257 -16.77 0.43 21.60
C ILE A 257 -16.53 0.34 23.12
N ASN A 258 -17.22 -0.59 23.79
CA ASN A 258 -17.04 -0.91 25.20
C ASN A 258 -17.44 -2.38 25.47
N GLU A 259 -17.21 -2.88 26.68
CA GLU A 259 -17.56 -4.27 27.02
C GLU A 259 -19.05 -4.58 26.79
N GLU A 260 -19.95 -3.66 27.14
CA GLU A 260 -21.40 -3.85 27.06
C GLU A 260 -21.89 -4.00 25.61
N ASN A 261 -21.53 -3.08 24.72
CA ASN A 261 -21.99 -3.11 23.34
C ASN A 261 -21.40 -4.29 22.55
N LEU A 262 -20.16 -4.71 22.85
CA LEU A 262 -19.56 -5.89 22.24
C LEU A 262 -20.23 -7.18 22.72
N SER A 263 -20.43 -7.35 24.03
CA SER A 263 -21.14 -8.53 24.57
C SER A 263 -22.60 -8.57 24.09
N HIS A 264 -23.26 -7.42 23.95
CA HIS A 264 -24.62 -7.34 23.39
C HIS A 264 -24.67 -7.80 21.92
N ASN A 265 -23.76 -7.31 21.06
CA ASN A 265 -23.71 -7.75 19.66
C ASN A 265 -23.36 -9.23 19.53
N LEU A 266 -22.43 -9.73 20.36
CA LEU A 266 -22.09 -11.15 20.40
C LEU A 266 -23.30 -12.02 20.77
N MET A 267 -24.08 -11.59 21.77
CA MET A 267 -25.33 -12.25 22.17
C MET A 267 -26.34 -12.24 21.02
N LEU A 268 -26.52 -11.13 20.31
CA LEU A 268 -27.43 -11.04 19.17
C LEU A 268 -27.03 -11.96 18.01
N LEU A 269 -25.73 -11.99 17.66
CA LEU A 269 -25.22 -12.88 16.61
C LEU A 269 -25.48 -14.34 16.97
N LYS A 270 -25.25 -14.71 18.23
CA LYS A 270 -25.53 -16.07 18.73
C LYS A 270 -27.02 -16.39 18.73
N ALA A 271 -27.86 -15.49 19.25
CA ALA A 271 -29.31 -15.69 19.35
C ALA A 271 -29.99 -15.78 17.97
N ARG A 272 -29.41 -15.12 16.96
CA ARG A 272 -29.88 -15.17 15.56
C ARG A 272 -29.18 -16.25 14.73
N GLU A 273 -28.34 -17.07 15.35
CA GLU A 273 -27.57 -18.14 14.70
C GLU A 273 -26.77 -17.67 13.47
N VAL A 274 -26.25 -16.44 13.51
CA VAL A 274 -25.46 -15.88 12.42
C VAL A 274 -24.11 -16.59 12.36
N LYS A 275 -23.90 -17.38 11.31
CA LYS A 275 -22.65 -18.13 11.10
C LYS A 275 -21.60 -17.22 10.47
N LEU A 276 -20.62 -16.82 11.27
CA LEU A 276 -19.47 -16.01 10.88
C LEU A 276 -18.19 -16.67 11.43
N ASP A 277 -17.03 -16.42 10.83
CA ASP A 277 -15.79 -17.01 11.32
C ASP A 277 -15.13 -16.19 12.45
N VAL A 278 -15.23 -14.86 12.37
CA VAL A 278 -14.53 -13.93 13.29
C VAL A 278 -15.50 -12.93 13.91
N PHE A 279 -15.31 -12.67 15.21
CA PHE A 279 -15.81 -11.48 15.88
C PHE A 279 -14.62 -10.56 16.18
N GLN A 280 -14.52 -9.45 15.45
CA GLN A 280 -13.37 -8.55 15.49
C GLN A 280 -13.65 -7.31 16.35
N ILE A 281 -12.78 -7.07 17.33
CA ILE A 281 -12.73 -5.85 18.13
C ILE A 281 -11.81 -4.87 17.41
N ASP A 282 -12.37 -3.80 16.84
CA ASP A 282 -11.61 -2.74 16.15
C ASP A 282 -11.11 -1.66 17.14
N ASP A 283 -10.60 -0.54 16.62
CA ASP A 283 -10.06 0.59 17.38
C ASP A 283 -11.00 1.10 18.47
N GLY A 284 -10.48 1.25 19.70
CA GLY A 284 -11.17 1.87 20.82
C GLY A 284 -11.02 1.16 22.17
N TYR A 285 -10.35 0.01 22.23
CA TYR A 285 -10.10 -0.73 23.47
C TYR A 285 -8.79 -0.34 24.17
N GLN A 286 -7.79 0.05 23.37
CA GLN A 286 -6.43 0.30 23.81
C GLN A 286 -6.37 1.50 24.76
N LYS A 287 -5.38 1.51 25.65
CA LYS A 287 -5.10 2.66 26.52
C LYS A 287 -4.78 3.91 25.70
N ASN A 288 -3.90 3.77 24.71
CA ASN A 288 -3.52 4.83 23.79
C ASN A 288 -2.97 4.24 22.48
N ILE A 289 -2.88 5.06 21.44
CA ILE A 289 -2.17 4.68 20.21
C ILE A 289 -0.68 4.61 20.51
N GLY A 290 -0.11 3.40 20.44
CA GLY A 290 1.24 3.09 20.89
C GLY A 290 1.32 2.38 22.26
N ASP A 291 0.20 2.23 22.97
CA ASP A 291 0.12 1.53 24.26
C ASP A 291 -0.91 0.38 24.17
N TRP A 292 -0.47 -0.75 23.63
CA TRP A 292 -1.33 -1.88 23.25
C TRP A 292 -1.46 -2.99 24.32
N LEU A 293 -0.55 -3.03 25.29
CA LEU A 293 -0.51 -4.05 26.36
C LEU A 293 -1.52 -3.80 27.49
N GLU A 294 -2.12 -2.60 27.50
CA GLU A 294 -3.11 -2.17 28.48
C GLU A 294 -4.37 -1.67 27.77
N THR A 295 -5.52 -1.91 28.40
CA THR A 295 -6.81 -1.41 27.94
C THR A 295 -7.18 -0.09 28.63
N ASN A 296 -8.09 0.67 28.02
CA ASN A 296 -8.67 1.85 28.66
C ASN A 296 -9.82 1.51 29.63
N LYS A 297 -10.35 2.52 30.31
CA LYS A 297 -11.43 2.39 31.31
C LYS A 297 -12.72 1.73 30.81
N LYS A 298 -12.99 1.74 29.50
CA LYS A 298 -14.18 1.08 28.91
C LYS A 298 -14.03 -0.45 28.90
N PHE A 299 -12.83 -0.94 29.19
CA PHE A 299 -12.40 -2.33 29.23
C PHE A 299 -11.58 -2.59 30.50
N SER A 300 -12.14 -2.24 31.66
CA SER A 300 -11.43 -2.31 32.95
C SER A 300 -11.05 -3.73 33.36
N ARG A 301 -11.71 -4.75 32.79
CA ARG A 301 -11.40 -6.18 33.01
C ARG A 301 -10.40 -6.74 31.97
N GLY A 302 -9.88 -5.88 31.10
CA GLY A 302 -9.08 -6.28 29.94
C GLY A 302 -9.91 -7.02 28.87
N LEU A 303 -9.25 -7.50 27.83
CA LEU A 303 -9.91 -8.22 26.73
C LEU A 303 -10.13 -9.71 26.99
N GLY A 304 -9.45 -10.30 27.97
CA GLY A 304 -9.46 -11.73 28.24
C GLY A 304 -10.86 -12.34 28.47
N PRO A 305 -11.73 -11.74 29.31
CA PRO A 305 -13.10 -12.21 29.50
C PRO A 305 -13.90 -12.24 28.19
N LEU A 306 -13.84 -11.15 27.41
CA LEU A 306 -14.54 -11.06 26.13
C LEU A 306 -14.02 -12.08 25.11
N VAL A 307 -12.70 -12.34 25.05
CA VAL A 307 -12.16 -13.40 24.19
C VAL A 307 -12.72 -14.78 24.56
N LYS A 308 -12.89 -15.07 25.86
CA LYS A 308 -13.51 -16.33 26.31
C LYS A 308 -14.98 -16.40 25.92
N GLU A 309 -15.72 -15.31 26.04
CA GLU A 309 -17.12 -15.21 25.60
C GLU A 309 -17.26 -15.45 24.10
N ILE A 310 -16.43 -14.80 23.28
CA ILE A 310 -16.40 -14.95 21.82
C ILE A 310 -16.17 -16.41 21.44
N LYS A 311 -15.17 -17.06 22.05
CA LYS A 311 -14.88 -18.49 21.82
C LYS A 311 -16.03 -19.40 22.24
N LYS A 312 -16.66 -19.13 23.39
CA LYS A 312 -17.83 -19.88 23.88
C LYS A 312 -19.06 -19.69 22.98
N ALA A 313 -19.14 -18.58 22.26
CA ALA A 313 -20.18 -18.33 21.26
C ALA A 313 -19.88 -18.99 19.89
N GLY A 314 -18.72 -19.62 19.71
CA GLY A 314 -18.36 -20.35 18.50
C GLY A 314 -17.60 -19.53 17.45
N TYR A 315 -17.19 -18.31 17.78
CA TYR A 315 -16.44 -17.43 16.86
C TYR A 315 -14.95 -17.41 17.21
N ARG A 316 -14.10 -17.11 16.22
CA ARG A 316 -12.70 -16.74 16.47
C ARG A 316 -12.63 -15.28 16.92
N ALA A 317 -11.82 -15.00 17.94
CA ALA A 317 -11.60 -13.63 18.38
C ALA A 317 -10.60 -12.92 17.45
N GLY A 318 -10.98 -11.73 16.99
CA GLY A 318 -10.14 -10.83 16.22
C GLY A 318 -9.86 -9.51 16.96
N VAL A 319 -8.70 -8.92 16.73
CA VAL A 319 -8.32 -7.60 17.32
C VAL A 319 -7.56 -6.74 16.32
N TRP A 320 -7.80 -5.43 16.39
CA TRP A 320 -7.11 -4.40 15.62
C TRP A 320 -5.95 -3.77 16.40
N PHE A 321 -4.86 -3.40 15.74
CA PHE A 321 -3.90 -2.43 16.24
C PHE A 321 -3.11 -1.76 15.11
N ALA A 322 -2.58 -0.55 15.37
CA ALA A 322 -1.75 0.23 14.45
C ALA A 322 -0.28 0.21 14.91
N PRO A 323 0.55 -0.73 14.42
CA PRO A 323 1.83 -1.05 15.05
C PRO A 323 2.90 0.05 14.92
N PHE A 324 2.88 0.84 13.84
CA PHE A 324 4.05 1.65 13.42
C PHE A 324 3.90 3.15 13.67
N LEU A 325 2.95 3.54 14.52
CA LEU A 325 2.76 4.92 14.94
C LEU A 325 2.29 5.01 16.37
N ALA A 326 2.63 6.12 17.03
CA ALA A 326 2.26 6.38 18.41
C ALA A 326 1.83 7.83 18.61
N ARG A 327 1.04 8.07 19.65
CA ARG A 327 0.76 9.43 20.12
C ARG A 327 1.93 9.99 20.94
N PRO A 328 2.12 11.32 20.95
CA PRO A 328 3.17 11.95 21.75
C PRO A 328 3.05 11.69 23.26
N ASP A 329 1.83 11.46 23.75
CA ASP A 329 1.54 11.23 25.16
C ASP A 329 1.40 9.75 25.52
N ALA A 330 1.68 8.83 24.58
CA ALA A 330 1.75 7.41 24.85
C ALA A 330 2.89 7.11 25.84
N ASP A 331 2.67 6.17 26.75
CA ASP A 331 3.65 5.78 27.76
C ASP A 331 4.90 5.17 27.11
N LEU A 332 4.73 4.43 26.01
CA LEU A 332 5.84 3.98 25.16
C LEU A 332 6.75 5.15 24.77
N ILE A 333 6.19 6.27 24.31
CA ILE A 333 6.97 7.42 23.83
C ILE A 333 7.56 8.25 24.96
N LYS A 334 6.85 8.37 26.10
CA LYS A 334 7.39 9.04 27.29
C LYS A 334 8.61 8.31 27.85
N LYS A 335 8.59 6.97 27.84
CA LYS A 335 9.69 6.11 28.33
C LYS A 335 10.81 5.94 27.31
N HIS A 336 10.45 5.85 26.03
CA HIS A 336 11.37 5.53 24.93
C HIS A 336 11.24 6.53 23.76
N PRO A 337 11.57 7.83 23.97
CA PRO A 337 11.48 8.86 22.92
C PRO A 337 12.45 8.65 21.74
N GLU A 338 13.44 7.77 21.88
CA GLU A 338 14.35 7.30 20.84
C GLU A 338 13.67 6.44 19.77
N LEU A 339 12.53 5.80 20.08
CA LEU A 339 11.79 4.98 19.11
C LEU A 339 11.03 5.79 18.07
N LEU A 340 10.91 7.10 18.25
CA LEU A 340 10.32 7.99 17.25
C LEU A 340 11.24 8.11 16.04
N LEU A 341 10.69 7.92 14.84
CA LEU A 341 11.38 8.28 13.63
C LEU A 341 11.64 9.79 13.61
N ARG A 342 12.89 10.19 13.33
CA ARG A 342 13.29 11.61 13.30
C ARG A 342 13.65 12.07 11.91
N SER A 343 13.20 13.26 11.55
CA SER A 343 13.66 13.95 10.34
C SER A 343 15.16 14.28 10.41
N PRO A 344 15.79 14.68 9.29
CA PRO A 344 17.18 15.16 9.31
C PRO A 344 17.44 16.33 10.28
N SER A 345 16.43 17.12 10.64
CA SER A 345 16.55 18.20 11.63
C SER A 345 16.33 17.74 13.08
N GLY A 346 16.19 16.43 13.32
CA GLY A 346 15.99 15.85 14.66
C GLY A 346 14.55 15.90 15.17
N ARG A 347 13.61 16.51 14.43
CA ARG A 347 12.19 16.58 14.80
C ARG A 347 11.50 15.24 14.51
N PRO A 348 10.59 14.76 15.38
CA PRO A 348 9.77 13.58 15.11
C PRO A 348 8.97 13.71 13.82
N VAL A 349 8.96 12.65 13.01
CA VAL A 349 8.22 12.58 11.75
C VAL A 349 6.75 12.33 12.06
N ARG A 350 5.88 13.25 11.65
CA ARG A 350 4.43 13.13 11.83
C ARG A 350 3.89 12.02 10.93
N ALA A 351 3.13 11.08 11.51
CA ALA A 351 2.47 10.01 10.76
C ALA A 351 1.16 10.52 10.15
N LEU A 352 0.16 10.83 10.98
CA LEU A 352 -1.11 11.41 10.55
C LEU A 352 -1.74 12.27 11.64
N ILE A 353 -2.92 12.83 11.33
CA ILE A 353 -3.77 13.54 12.28
C ILE A 353 -5.13 12.84 12.29
N ASN A 354 -5.53 12.33 13.46
CA ASN A 354 -6.83 11.72 13.67
C ASN A 354 -7.52 12.38 14.87
N PRO A 355 -8.59 13.16 14.65
CA PRO A 355 -9.36 13.77 15.73
C PRO A 355 -9.90 12.77 16.75
N ASN A 356 -10.28 11.56 16.33
CA ASN A 356 -10.79 10.50 17.22
C ASN A 356 -9.71 10.00 18.18
N TRP A 357 -8.44 10.21 17.85
CA TRP A 357 -7.29 9.93 18.71
C TRP A 357 -6.78 11.19 19.42
N GLY A 358 -7.53 12.29 19.49
CA GLY A 358 -7.03 13.51 20.15
C GLY A 358 -5.90 14.22 19.39
N GLY A 359 -5.71 13.95 18.10
CA GLY A 359 -4.87 14.76 17.21
C GLY A 359 -3.73 14.01 16.53
N LYS A 360 -2.50 14.53 16.69
CA LYS A 360 -1.32 14.11 15.90
C LYS A 360 -0.72 12.80 16.41
N THR A 361 -0.25 11.98 15.48
CA THR A 361 0.61 10.81 15.75
C THR A 361 1.96 10.96 15.06
N TYR A 362 2.93 10.17 15.51
CA TYR A 362 4.29 10.15 15.00
C TYR A 362 4.66 8.74 14.55
N ALA A 363 5.46 8.67 13.48
CA ALA A 363 5.97 7.41 12.96
C ALA A 363 7.03 6.83 13.91
N LEU A 364 7.03 5.51 14.06
CA LEU A 364 8.04 4.78 14.83
C LEU A 364 9.17 4.33 13.90
N ASP A 365 10.39 4.29 14.42
CA ASP A 365 11.53 3.72 13.73
C ASP A 365 11.44 2.18 13.78
N VAL A 366 10.90 1.61 12.70
CA VAL A 366 10.69 0.16 12.59
C VAL A 366 11.98 -0.66 12.42
N THR A 367 13.14 -0.01 12.38
CA THR A 367 14.45 -0.68 12.36
C THR A 367 15.10 -0.74 13.74
N HIS A 368 14.57 -0.02 14.72
CA HIS A 368 15.13 0.00 16.06
C HIS A 368 14.90 -1.35 16.77
N PRO A 369 15.95 -2.04 17.27
CA PRO A 369 15.83 -3.36 17.88
C PRO A 369 14.79 -3.42 19.02
N GLN A 370 14.82 -2.44 19.93
CA GLN A 370 13.85 -2.37 21.03
C GLN A 370 12.40 -2.20 20.55
N PHE A 371 12.17 -1.52 19.42
CA PHE A 371 10.83 -1.42 18.86
C PHE A 371 10.38 -2.76 18.27
N LEU A 372 11.28 -3.48 17.59
CA LEU A 372 11.00 -4.81 17.07
C LEU A 372 10.68 -5.81 18.19
N ASP A 373 11.38 -5.73 19.32
CA ASP A 373 11.08 -6.53 20.51
C ASP A 373 9.70 -6.18 21.09
N TYR A 374 9.41 -4.89 21.23
CA TYR A 374 8.11 -4.40 21.70
C TYR A 374 6.96 -4.88 20.81
N ILE A 375 7.06 -4.74 19.48
CA ILE A 375 5.94 -5.14 18.61
C ILE A 375 5.74 -6.65 18.56
N ALA A 376 6.82 -7.42 18.74
CA ALA A 376 6.74 -8.86 18.92
C ALA A 376 6.07 -9.22 20.25
N GLU A 377 6.33 -8.47 21.32
CA GLU A 377 5.64 -8.63 22.62
C GLU A 377 4.15 -8.33 22.52
N VAL A 378 3.76 -7.19 21.94
CA VAL A 378 2.37 -6.83 21.68
C VAL A 378 1.65 -7.93 20.90
N THR A 379 2.29 -8.44 19.85
CA THR A 379 1.73 -9.52 19.04
C THR A 379 1.54 -10.80 19.86
N ARG A 380 2.55 -11.22 20.63
CA ARG A 380 2.45 -12.39 21.53
C ARG A 380 1.37 -12.19 22.60
N HIS A 381 1.24 -10.99 23.15
CA HIS A 381 0.22 -10.65 24.13
C HIS A 381 -1.19 -10.95 23.58
N PHE A 382 -1.52 -10.47 22.38
CA PHE A 382 -2.81 -10.75 21.76
C PHE A 382 -3.00 -12.25 21.47
N VAL A 383 -2.00 -12.93 20.93
CA VAL A 383 -2.10 -14.37 20.68
C VAL A 383 -2.29 -15.17 21.98
N ASN A 384 -1.58 -14.80 23.05
CA ASN A 384 -1.70 -15.44 24.37
C ASN A 384 -3.06 -15.20 25.03
N LEU A 385 -3.66 -14.03 24.83
CA LEU A 385 -5.06 -13.78 25.22
C LEU A 385 -6.04 -14.67 24.45
N GLY A 386 -5.61 -15.16 23.28
CA GLY A 386 -6.35 -16.12 22.49
C GLY A 386 -6.93 -15.56 21.19
N PHE A 387 -6.49 -14.38 20.75
CA PHE A 387 -6.81 -13.85 19.42
C PHE A 387 -6.13 -14.70 18.34
N THR A 388 -6.89 -15.06 17.30
CA THR A 388 -6.39 -15.83 16.15
C THR A 388 -6.55 -15.07 14.83
N TYR A 389 -6.93 -13.80 14.92
CA TYR A 389 -7.06 -12.86 13.81
C TYR A 389 -6.57 -11.50 14.27
N LEU A 390 -5.60 -10.92 13.56
CA LEU A 390 -5.01 -9.62 13.87
C LEU A 390 -5.17 -8.71 12.65
N LYS A 391 -5.87 -7.57 12.81
CA LYS A 391 -5.93 -6.49 11.82
C LYS A 391 -4.80 -5.50 12.14
N LEU A 392 -3.84 -5.41 11.21
CA LEU A 392 -2.63 -4.60 11.31
C LEU A 392 -2.82 -3.36 10.44
N ASP A 393 -2.98 -2.19 11.05
CA ASP A 393 -3.43 -0.99 10.34
C ASP A 393 -2.38 0.13 10.29
N PHE A 394 -2.55 1.08 9.37
CA PHE A 394 -1.66 2.22 9.13
C PHE A 394 -0.21 1.79 8.86
N LEU A 395 -0.04 0.72 8.07
CA LEU A 395 1.25 0.08 7.80
C LEU A 395 2.17 0.84 6.82
N PHE A 396 1.80 2.05 6.38
CA PHE A 396 2.54 2.84 5.38
C PHE A 396 3.73 3.63 5.95
N THR A 397 3.76 3.92 7.26
CA THR A 397 4.79 4.77 7.86
C THR A 397 6.24 4.29 7.68
N PRO A 398 6.57 2.99 7.50
CA PRO A 398 7.94 2.55 7.19
C PRO A 398 8.52 3.12 5.90
N TYR A 399 7.69 3.63 4.98
CA TYR A 399 8.17 4.31 3.77
C TYR A 399 8.53 5.77 3.99
N PHE A 400 8.22 6.34 5.15
CA PHE A 400 8.49 7.75 5.42
C PHE A 400 9.99 8.00 5.51
N ARG A 401 10.41 9.16 5.03
CA ARG A 401 11.80 9.60 5.12
C ARG A 401 12.14 10.06 6.54
N GLY A 402 13.28 9.60 7.03
CA GLY A 402 13.82 9.99 8.31
C GLY A 402 15.18 9.34 8.56
N ARG A 403 15.70 9.54 9.77
CA ARG A 403 16.90 8.89 10.30
C ARG A 403 16.44 7.64 11.05
N TYR A 404 16.62 6.51 10.40
CA TYR A 404 16.39 5.19 10.98
C TYR A 404 17.65 4.71 11.69
N HIS A 405 17.47 3.80 12.65
CA HIS A 405 18.54 3.08 13.33
C HIS A 405 19.39 2.31 12.30
N SER A 406 18.74 1.62 11.36
CA SER A 406 19.37 0.97 10.20
C SER A 406 19.09 1.76 8.93
N MET A 407 20.05 2.60 8.55
CA MET A 407 19.95 3.44 7.35
C MET A 407 20.17 2.69 6.04
N ASP A 408 20.67 1.46 6.08
CA ASP A 408 20.94 0.56 4.95
C ASP A 408 19.69 -0.21 4.47
N THR A 409 18.50 0.39 4.68
CA THR A 409 17.23 -0.23 4.35
C THR A 409 16.33 0.70 3.55
N SER A 410 15.69 0.17 2.50
CA SER A 410 14.64 0.86 1.76
C SER A 410 13.30 0.84 2.50
N GLY A 411 12.27 1.53 1.98
CA GLY A 411 10.90 1.45 2.53
C GLY A 411 10.34 0.02 2.50
N SER A 412 10.55 -0.68 1.38
CA SER A 412 10.13 -2.06 1.21
C SER A 412 10.78 -3.00 2.23
N MET A 413 12.10 -2.87 2.46
CA MET A 413 12.83 -3.70 3.42
C MET A 413 12.36 -3.46 4.87
N ARG A 414 12.15 -2.19 5.23
CA ARG A 414 11.68 -1.78 6.56
C ARG A 414 10.31 -2.37 6.88
N LEU A 415 9.34 -2.18 5.98
CA LEU A 415 7.99 -2.72 6.15
C LEU A 415 8.03 -4.25 6.22
N ARG A 416 8.72 -4.90 5.28
CA ARG A 416 8.81 -6.35 5.23
C ARG A 416 9.38 -6.92 6.52
N LYS A 417 10.50 -6.38 7.01
CA LYS A 417 11.15 -6.84 8.25
C LYS A 417 10.23 -6.70 9.47
N ALA A 418 9.51 -5.60 9.57
CA ALA A 418 8.56 -5.38 10.65
C ALA A 418 7.39 -6.38 10.60
N LEU A 419 6.85 -6.66 9.40
CA LEU A 419 5.80 -7.65 9.21
C LEU A 419 6.29 -9.08 9.46
N GLU A 420 7.52 -9.43 9.08
CA GLU A 420 8.12 -10.73 9.40
C GLU A 420 8.27 -10.93 10.92
N THR A 421 8.63 -9.87 11.65
CA THR A 421 8.68 -9.88 13.12
C THR A 421 7.29 -10.16 13.71
N ILE A 422 6.25 -9.48 13.22
CA ILE A 422 4.86 -9.71 13.64
C ILE A 422 4.43 -11.15 13.29
N ARG A 423 4.66 -11.62 12.06
CA ARG A 423 4.31 -12.99 11.63
C ARG A 423 5.01 -14.05 12.48
N LYS A 424 6.29 -13.88 12.78
CA LYS A 424 7.03 -14.80 13.65
C LYS A 424 6.43 -14.85 15.05
N ALA A 425 6.07 -13.70 15.62
CA ALA A 425 5.45 -13.60 16.94
C ALA A 425 4.02 -14.13 16.97
N ALA A 426 3.24 -13.91 15.90
CA ALA A 426 1.85 -14.35 15.78
C ALA A 426 1.72 -15.86 15.55
N GLY A 427 2.74 -16.47 14.95
CA GLY A 427 2.72 -17.86 14.50
C GLY A 427 1.97 -18.06 13.18
N LYS A 428 2.09 -19.26 12.62
CA LYS A 428 1.52 -19.62 11.31
C LYS A 428 -0.01 -19.76 11.31
N LYS A 429 -0.63 -19.98 12.47
CA LYS A 429 -2.09 -20.24 12.58
C LYS A 429 -2.92 -18.97 12.75
N THR A 430 -2.29 -17.86 13.12
CA THR A 430 -2.96 -16.58 13.33
C THR A 430 -3.15 -15.88 12.01
N PHE A 431 -4.38 -15.50 11.68
CA PHE A 431 -4.67 -14.76 10.46
C PHE A 431 -4.22 -13.31 10.61
N LEU A 432 -3.42 -12.80 9.67
CA LEU A 432 -3.00 -11.40 9.62
C LEU A 432 -3.72 -10.70 8.47
N LEU A 433 -4.47 -9.66 8.79
CA LEU A 433 -5.05 -8.73 7.83
C LEU A 433 -4.18 -7.46 7.78
N GLY A 434 -3.59 -7.14 6.62
CA GLY A 434 -2.97 -5.85 6.37
C GLY A 434 -4.01 -4.76 6.08
N CYS A 435 -3.77 -3.54 6.58
CA CYS A 435 -4.58 -2.35 6.29
C CYS A 435 -3.69 -1.10 6.25
N GLY A 436 -4.00 -0.18 5.34
CA GLY A 436 -3.12 0.96 5.03
C GLY A 436 -1.70 0.51 4.65
N CYS A 437 -1.59 -0.58 3.88
CA CYS A 437 -0.33 -1.33 3.73
C CYS A 437 0.21 -1.27 2.29
N PRO A 438 1.44 -0.77 2.08
CA PRO A 438 2.15 -0.90 0.82
C PRO A 438 2.19 -2.37 0.38
N LEU A 439 1.70 -2.63 -0.82
CA LEU A 439 1.23 -3.96 -1.21
C LEU A 439 2.35 -5.00 -1.30
N TYR A 440 3.39 -4.73 -2.10
CA TYR A 440 4.42 -5.73 -2.43
C TYR A 440 5.19 -6.30 -1.22
N PRO A 441 5.68 -5.48 -0.26
CA PRO A 441 6.42 -6.00 0.89
C PRO A 441 5.66 -7.00 1.76
N SER A 442 4.32 -6.94 1.73
CA SER A 442 3.44 -7.78 2.53
C SER A 442 3.12 -9.15 1.91
N ILE A 443 3.43 -9.36 0.63
CA ILE A 443 3.16 -10.60 -0.10
C ILE A 443 3.91 -11.77 0.56
N GLY A 444 3.18 -12.87 0.76
CA GLY A 444 3.65 -14.06 1.47
C GLY A 444 3.73 -13.94 2.99
N ILE A 445 3.35 -12.79 3.58
CA ILE A 445 3.35 -12.57 5.03
C ILE A 445 1.93 -12.44 5.57
N VAL A 446 1.11 -11.58 4.99
CA VAL A 446 -0.30 -11.39 5.40
C VAL A 446 -1.19 -12.46 4.76
N ASP A 447 -2.25 -12.85 5.45
CA ASP A 447 -3.26 -13.78 4.92
C ASP A 447 -4.33 -13.03 4.11
N GLY A 448 -4.70 -11.84 4.58
CA GLY A 448 -5.63 -10.93 3.92
C GLY A 448 -5.05 -9.53 3.81
N GLN A 449 -5.55 -8.75 2.87
CA GLN A 449 -5.14 -7.36 2.65
C GLN A 449 -6.33 -6.50 2.28
N ARG A 450 -6.51 -5.37 2.97
CA ARG A 450 -7.45 -4.32 2.55
C ARG A 450 -7.04 -3.78 1.19
N VAL A 451 -7.95 -3.83 0.22
CA VAL A 451 -7.70 -3.40 -1.16
C VAL A 451 -8.44 -2.11 -1.56
N SER A 452 -9.14 -1.46 -0.62
CA SER A 452 -9.82 -0.18 -0.86
C SER A 452 -9.58 0.84 0.25
N MET A 453 -10.06 2.06 0.03
CA MET A 453 -10.33 2.97 1.14
C MET A 453 -11.45 2.44 2.02
N ASP A 454 -11.57 3.04 3.20
CA ASP A 454 -12.66 2.79 4.12
C ASP A 454 -14.01 3.02 3.41
N VAL A 455 -14.90 2.03 3.54
CA VAL A 455 -16.31 2.19 3.23
C VAL A 455 -16.92 3.23 4.15
N ASN A 456 -18.04 3.78 3.74
CA ASN A 456 -18.79 4.72 4.57
C ASN A 456 -20.29 4.55 4.34
N HIS A 457 -21.07 4.98 5.33
CA HIS A 457 -22.52 5.06 5.24
C HIS A 457 -23.01 6.13 4.24
N MET A 458 -22.08 6.80 3.55
CA MET A 458 -22.30 7.70 2.43
C MET A 458 -21.85 7.04 1.11
N TRP A 459 -22.64 7.22 0.05
CA TRP A 459 -22.29 6.73 -1.30
C TRP A 459 -21.08 7.46 -1.89
N GLU A 460 -21.03 8.78 -1.69
CA GLU A 460 -20.02 9.69 -2.21
C GLU A 460 -19.47 10.56 -1.09
N LYS A 461 -18.27 11.09 -1.29
CA LYS A 461 -17.67 12.03 -0.34
C LYS A 461 -18.53 13.31 -0.20
N PRO A 462 -18.64 13.86 1.03
CA PRO A 462 -19.38 15.09 1.28
C PRO A 462 -18.70 16.28 0.61
N PHE A 463 -19.41 17.43 0.56
CA PHE A 463 -18.93 18.66 -0.08
C PHE A 463 -17.52 19.06 0.40
N LEU A 464 -17.24 18.97 1.70
CA LEU A 464 -15.92 19.28 2.26
C LEU A 464 -14.81 18.39 1.67
N GLY A 465 -15.07 17.08 1.53
CA GLY A 465 -14.12 16.15 0.90
C GLY A 465 -13.86 16.50 -0.57
N LYS A 466 -14.89 16.96 -1.30
CA LYS A 466 -14.75 17.46 -2.68
C LYS A 466 -13.91 18.75 -2.73
N LEU A 467 -14.19 19.71 -1.84
CA LEU A 467 -13.49 20.99 -1.76
C LEU A 467 -12.00 20.83 -1.42
N LEU A 468 -11.68 19.92 -0.49
CA LEU A 468 -10.30 19.60 -0.12
C LEU A 468 -9.53 18.85 -1.22
N GLY A 469 -10.25 18.34 -2.23
CA GLY A 469 -9.66 17.54 -3.30
C GLY A 469 -9.11 16.20 -2.80
N ASP A 470 -9.65 15.68 -1.69
CA ASP A 470 -9.22 14.39 -1.16
C ASP A 470 -9.82 13.28 -2.02
N ARG A 471 -8.97 12.63 -2.81
CA ARG A 471 -9.39 11.53 -3.68
C ARG A 471 -9.54 10.20 -2.94
N ASN A 472 -8.90 10.07 -1.78
CA ASN A 472 -8.89 8.86 -0.97
C ASN A 472 -9.87 8.95 0.22
N PHE A 473 -10.80 9.91 0.17
CA PHE A 473 -11.79 10.12 1.22
C PHE A 473 -12.71 8.89 1.38
N PRO A 474 -12.99 8.42 2.61
CA PRO A 474 -13.89 7.28 2.85
C PRO A 474 -15.29 7.49 2.27
N ALA A 475 -15.70 6.60 1.37
CA ALA A 475 -17.03 6.58 0.76
C ALA A 475 -17.27 5.22 0.06
N LEU A 476 -18.52 4.78 0.00
CA LEU A 476 -18.83 3.45 -0.54
C LEU A 476 -18.48 3.32 -2.03
N ARG A 477 -18.86 4.28 -2.89
CA ARG A 477 -18.60 4.16 -4.34
C ARG A 477 -17.11 4.02 -4.70
N PRO A 478 -16.20 4.91 -4.26
CA PRO A 478 -14.80 4.78 -4.61
C PRO A 478 -14.17 3.52 -3.97
N ALA A 479 -14.64 3.07 -2.81
CA ALA A 479 -14.19 1.81 -2.21
C ALA A 479 -14.54 0.62 -3.11
N LEU A 480 -15.79 0.54 -3.58
CA LEU A 480 -16.24 -0.51 -4.53
C LEU A 480 -15.47 -0.46 -5.85
N GLN A 481 -15.14 0.74 -6.35
CA GLN A 481 -14.29 0.90 -7.53
C GLN A 481 -12.90 0.30 -7.31
N ASN A 482 -12.25 0.61 -6.19
CA ASN A 482 -10.95 0.01 -5.84
C ASN A 482 -11.02 -1.51 -5.72
N ASN A 483 -12.08 -2.04 -5.10
CA ASN A 483 -12.31 -3.48 -4.94
C ASN A 483 -12.35 -4.19 -6.30
N LEU A 484 -13.13 -3.67 -7.25
CA LEU A 484 -13.20 -4.21 -8.61
C LEU A 484 -11.84 -4.14 -9.31
N LEU A 485 -11.18 -2.99 -9.22
CA LEU A 485 -9.92 -2.70 -9.91
C LEU A 485 -8.71 -3.44 -9.31
N ARG A 486 -8.86 -4.12 -8.16
CA ARG A 486 -7.83 -4.97 -7.54
C ARG A 486 -8.25 -6.42 -7.39
N SER A 487 -9.37 -6.82 -8.01
CA SER A 487 -9.88 -8.20 -7.99
C SER A 487 -8.84 -9.23 -8.46
N PHE A 488 -8.00 -8.87 -9.43
CA PHE A 488 -6.93 -9.72 -9.96
C PHE A 488 -5.88 -10.15 -8.91
N MET A 489 -5.82 -9.51 -7.74
CA MET A 489 -4.89 -9.87 -6.65
C MET A 489 -5.41 -11.02 -5.76
N HIS A 490 -6.72 -11.25 -5.74
CA HIS A 490 -7.35 -12.24 -4.87
C HIS A 490 -6.88 -13.66 -5.19
N GLN A 491 -6.55 -14.46 -4.17
CA GLN A 491 -6.00 -15.83 -4.24
C GLN A 491 -4.66 -15.96 -4.97
N ARG A 492 -4.11 -14.86 -5.48
CA ARG A 492 -2.77 -14.78 -6.07
C ARG A 492 -1.77 -14.22 -5.07
N LEU A 493 -2.12 -13.13 -4.38
CA LEU A 493 -1.25 -12.50 -3.37
C LEU A 493 -1.70 -12.75 -1.93
N TRP A 494 -3.02 -12.82 -1.72
CA TRP A 494 -3.71 -12.93 -0.43
C TRP A 494 -5.23 -13.11 -0.65
N LEU A 495 -6.00 -13.19 0.44
CA LEU A 495 -7.43 -12.92 0.40
C LEU A 495 -7.66 -11.41 0.32
N ASN A 496 -8.42 -10.94 -0.68
CA ASN A 496 -8.79 -9.54 -0.73
C ASN A 496 -9.77 -9.27 0.41
N ASP A 497 -9.54 -8.19 1.15
CA ASP A 497 -10.51 -7.60 2.06
C ASP A 497 -11.10 -6.37 1.38
N PRO A 498 -12.34 -6.47 0.86
CA PRO A 498 -13.03 -5.37 0.21
C PRO A 498 -13.64 -4.38 1.23
N ASP A 499 -13.29 -4.55 2.51
CA ASP A 499 -13.84 -3.86 3.67
C ASP A 499 -15.26 -4.34 4.06
N CYS A 500 -15.84 -3.72 5.09
CA CYS A 500 -17.08 -4.21 5.67
C CYS A 500 -18.33 -3.93 4.83
N LEU A 501 -19.23 -4.90 4.78
CA LEU A 501 -20.58 -4.74 4.29
C LEU A 501 -21.47 -4.11 5.37
N MET A 502 -21.94 -2.90 5.11
CA MET A 502 -22.90 -2.21 5.99
C MET A 502 -24.32 -2.57 5.58
N LEU A 503 -24.99 -3.38 6.41
CA LEU A 503 -26.33 -3.91 6.13
C LEU A 503 -27.46 -3.18 6.87
N ARG A 504 -27.13 -2.25 7.78
CA ARG A 504 -28.13 -1.50 8.53
C ARG A 504 -28.97 -0.61 7.61
N ASN A 505 -30.24 -0.45 7.95
CA ASN A 505 -31.19 0.44 7.28
C ASN A 505 -31.56 1.67 8.14
N ARG A 506 -30.79 1.91 9.20
CA ARG A 506 -30.89 3.07 10.09
C ARG A 506 -29.51 3.68 10.21
N GLU A 507 -29.43 4.99 10.47
CA GLU A 507 -28.15 5.71 10.63
C GLU A 507 -27.21 5.46 9.43
N THR A 508 -27.80 5.56 8.23
CA THR A 508 -27.12 5.39 6.95
C THR A 508 -27.75 6.32 5.90
N GLU A 509 -26.93 6.85 5.00
CA GLU A 509 -27.40 7.58 3.82
C GLU A 509 -27.50 6.66 2.58
N LEU A 510 -27.14 5.38 2.73
CA LEU A 510 -27.18 4.41 1.65
C LEU A 510 -28.62 3.95 1.38
N SER A 511 -28.98 3.88 0.10
CA SER A 511 -30.21 3.22 -0.33
C SER A 511 -30.07 1.69 -0.33
N ASP A 512 -31.19 0.98 -0.28
CA ASP A 512 -31.22 -0.49 -0.44
C ASP A 512 -30.52 -0.95 -1.73
N ALA A 513 -30.63 -0.18 -2.82
CA ALA A 513 -29.96 -0.49 -4.08
C ALA A 513 -28.43 -0.41 -3.95
N GLN A 514 -27.92 0.60 -3.22
CA GLN A 514 -26.48 0.75 -2.97
C GLN A 514 -25.94 -0.34 -2.04
N ILE A 515 -26.70 -0.73 -1.02
CA ILE A 515 -26.36 -1.84 -0.11
C ILE A 515 -26.35 -3.18 -0.87
N ARG A 516 -27.34 -3.42 -1.75
CA ARG A 516 -27.35 -4.63 -2.59
C ARG A 516 -26.18 -4.64 -3.58
N LEU A 517 -25.88 -3.50 -4.19
CA LEU A 517 -24.76 -3.37 -5.11
C LEU A 517 -23.42 -3.62 -4.42
N SER A 518 -23.22 -3.11 -3.21
CA SER A 518 -22.00 -3.40 -2.43
C SER A 518 -21.89 -4.88 -2.10
N ALA A 519 -22.97 -5.51 -1.63
CA ALA A 519 -22.98 -6.95 -1.35
C ALA A 519 -22.59 -7.77 -2.59
N VAL A 520 -23.14 -7.45 -3.77
CA VAL A 520 -22.81 -8.13 -5.03
C VAL A 520 -21.34 -7.93 -5.40
N ILE A 521 -20.85 -6.68 -5.42
CA ILE A 521 -19.46 -6.39 -5.81
C ILE A 521 -18.46 -7.04 -4.84
N MET A 522 -18.66 -6.88 -3.53
CA MET A 522 -17.76 -7.43 -2.52
C MET A 522 -17.71 -8.97 -2.59
N THR A 523 -18.85 -9.61 -2.85
CA THR A 523 -18.91 -11.07 -3.04
C THR A 523 -18.21 -11.52 -4.32
N LEU A 524 -18.36 -10.78 -5.42
CA LEU A 524 -17.72 -11.12 -6.70
C LEU A 524 -16.20 -10.91 -6.70
N VAL A 525 -15.71 -9.90 -5.99
CA VAL A 525 -14.26 -9.67 -5.80
C VAL A 525 -13.63 -10.81 -4.99
N GLY A 526 -14.42 -11.46 -4.13
CA GLY A 526 -14.03 -12.62 -3.36
C GLY A 526 -13.16 -12.28 -2.13
N GLY A 527 -12.84 -13.32 -1.34
CA GLY A 527 -11.98 -13.22 -0.18
C GLY A 527 -12.74 -13.08 1.13
N MET A 528 -12.69 -11.88 1.70
CA MET A 528 -13.24 -11.60 3.03
C MET A 528 -14.58 -10.87 2.91
N ILE A 529 -15.56 -11.24 3.74
CA ILE A 529 -16.85 -10.56 3.87
C ILE A 529 -17.13 -10.35 5.35
N LEU A 530 -16.83 -9.16 5.84
CA LEU A 530 -17.15 -8.78 7.21
C LEU A 530 -18.38 -7.88 7.21
N ILE A 531 -19.31 -8.07 8.15
CA ILE A 531 -20.39 -7.12 8.39
C ILE A 531 -20.00 -6.16 9.52
N SER A 532 -20.55 -4.95 9.52
CA SER A 532 -20.27 -3.94 10.56
C SER A 532 -21.49 -3.12 10.92
#